data_AF-A3D1B6-F1
#
_entry.id   AF-A3D1B6-F1
#
_cell.length_a   1.000
_cell.length_b   1.000
_cell.length_c   1.000
_cell.angle_alpha   90.00
_cell.angle_beta   90.00
_cell.angle_gamma   90.00
#
_symmetry.space_group_name_H-M   'P 1'
#
loop_
_entity.id
_entity.type
_entity.pdbx_description
1 polymer ?
#
loop_
_entity_poly.entity_id
_entity_poly.type
_entity_poly.pdbx_seq_one_letter_code
_entity_poly.pdbx_strand_id
1 'polypeptide(L)' 'MNKLSAVFTLLALVSFTTLADDSSLPPAPAADIAQLKEVCQQMASEDQVENAELKQYVLDCVNDQLTEMGYKSVTEVN' A
#
# COMPACT_ATOMS: atom_id res chain seq x y z
N MET A 1 37.39 41.67 26.87
CA MET A 1 36.52 42.13 25.78
C MET A 1 37.00 41.37 24.55
N ASN A 2 36.30 40.39 23.98
CA ASN A 2 35.01 40.53 23.29
C ASN A 2 34.24 39.21 23.32
N LYS A 3 32.95 39.29 23.68
CA LYS A 3 32.00 38.18 23.64
C LYS A 3 31.46 38.08 22.21
N LEU A 4 31.90 37.09 21.45
CA LEU A 4 31.25 36.72 20.19
C LEU A 4 30.28 35.57 20.51
N SER A 5 29.04 35.94 20.82
CA SER A 5 27.92 35.01 20.97
C SER A 5 27.66 34.32 19.63
N ALA A 6 27.96 33.04 19.55
CA ALA A 6 27.47 32.18 18.49
C ALA A 6 26.03 31.78 18.80
N VAL A 7 25.06 32.40 18.12
CA VAL A 7 23.66 31.95 18.15
C VAL A 7 23.47 31.02 16.94
N PHE A 8 23.58 29.72 17.19
CA PHE A 8 23.16 28.69 16.24
C PHE A 8 21.67 28.43 16.47
N THR A 9 20.82 29.02 15.63
CA THR A 9 19.39 28.70 15.62
C THR A 9 19.21 27.35 14.92
N LEU A 10 19.04 26.29 15.71
CA LEU A 10 18.74 24.94 15.22
C LEU A 10 17.27 24.89 14.78
N LEU A 11 17.03 24.94 13.47
CA LEU A 11 15.70 24.78 12.88
C LEU A 11 15.33 23.29 12.90
N ALA A 12 14.54 22.87 13.89
CA ALA A 12 14.01 21.51 13.94
C ALA A 12 12.91 21.34 12.87
N LEU A 13 13.22 20.59 11.81
CA LEU A 13 12.24 20.12 10.83
C LEU A 13 11.35 19.07 11.51
N VAL A 14 10.13 19.46 11.86
CA VAL A 14 9.07 18.51 12.25
C VAL A 14 8.47 17.92 10.99
N SER A 15 8.85 16.69 10.66
CA SER A 15 8.20 15.91 9.60
C SER A 15 6.84 15.42 10.12
N PHE A 16 5.75 15.92 9.52
CA PHE A 16 4.42 15.38 9.78
C PHE A 16 4.27 14.07 9.00
N THR A 17 4.19 12.94 9.70
CA THR A 17 3.74 11.69 9.10
C THR A 17 2.23 11.74 8.97
N THR A 18 1.71 11.83 7.75
CA THR A 18 0.29 11.62 7.50
C THR A 18 0.01 10.13 7.65
N LEU A 19 -0.56 9.73 8.80
CA LEU A 19 -1.15 8.41 8.95
C LEU A 19 -2.47 8.42 8.15
N ALA A 20 -2.47 7.82 6.97
CA ALA A 20 -3.70 7.56 6.25
C ALA A 20 -4.49 6.52 7.06
N ASP A 21 -5.65 6.91 7.57
CA ASP A 21 -6.55 5.99 8.28
C ASP A 21 -7.33 5.15 7.24
N ASP A 22 -6.87 3.93 7.00
CA ASP A 22 -7.50 2.95 6.10
C ASP A 22 -8.98 2.67 6.46
N SER A 23 -9.38 2.96 7.70
CA SER A 23 -10.76 2.83 8.16
C SER A 23 -11.75 3.66 7.33
N SER A 24 -11.26 4.76 6.74
CA SER A 24 -12.04 5.71 5.94
C SER A 24 -12.18 5.38 4.45
N LEU A 25 -11.40 4.44 3.92
CA LEU A 25 -11.42 4.11 2.49
C LEU A 25 -12.75 3.44 2.09
N PRO A 26 -13.28 3.66 0.88
CA PRO A 26 -14.45 2.94 0.40
C PRO A 26 -14.12 1.46 0.08
N PRO A 27 -15.12 0.55 0.12
CA PRO A 27 -14.97 -0.76 -0.49
C PRO A 27 -14.87 -0.62 -2.02
N ALA A 28 -14.09 -1.49 -2.65
CA ALA A 28 -13.99 -1.53 -4.10
C ALA A 28 -15.25 -2.11 -4.75
N PRO A 29 -15.59 -1.68 -5.98
CA PRO A 29 -16.57 -2.36 -6.82
C PRO A 29 -16.17 -3.83 -7.07
N ALA A 30 -17.14 -4.74 -7.04
CA ALA A 30 -16.88 -6.16 -7.30
C ALA A 30 -16.25 -6.42 -8.69
N ALA A 31 -16.57 -5.60 -9.68
CA ALA A 31 -15.99 -5.67 -11.02
C ALA A 31 -14.49 -5.31 -11.03
N ASP A 32 -14.05 -4.39 -10.18
CA ASP A 32 -12.64 -4.02 -10.06
C ASP A 32 -11.85 -5.15 -9.42
N ILE A 33 -12.38 -5.75 -8.34
CA ILE A 33 -11.77 -6.92 -7.68
C ILE A 33 -11.65 -8.09 -8.66
N ALA A 34 -12.68 -8.35 -9.47
CA ALA A 34 -12.65 -9.42 -10.47
C ALA A 34 -11.58 -9.19 -11.55
N GLN A 35 -11.46 -7.95 -12.06
CA GLN A 35 -10.44 -7.60 -13.04
C GLN A 35 -9.03 -7.70 -12.45
N LEU A 36 -8.82 -7.19 -11.24
CA LEU A 36 -7.53 -7.28 -10.54
C LEU A 36 -7.14 -8.74 -10.29
N LYS A 37 -8.11 -9.59 -9.92
CA LYS A 37 -7.87 -11.04 -9.77
C LYS A 37 -7.32 -11.66 -11.05
N GLU A 38 -7.95 -11.39 -12.20
CA GLU A 38 -7.50 -11.93 -13.49
C GLU A 38 -6.07 -11.50 -13.82
N VAL A 39 -5.76 -10.21 -13.62
CA VAL A 39 -4.42 -9.67 -13.82
C VAL A 39 -3.40 -10.32 -12.88
N CYS A 40 -3.71 -10.41 -11.59
CA CYS A 40 -2.84 -11.01 -10.59
C CYS A 40 -2.64 -12.52 -10.82
N GLN A 41 -3.64 -13.23 -11.33
CA GLN A 41 -3.50 -14.63 -11.75
C GLN A 41 -2.57 -14.78 -12.95
N GLN A 42 -2.66 -13.86 -13.91
CA GLN A 42 -1.77 -13.84 -15.05
C GLN A 42 -0.31 -13.56 -14.62
N MET A 43 -0.10 -12.59 -13.73
CA MET A 43 1.22 -12.30 -13.16
C MET A 43 1.78 -13.51 -12.40
N ALA A 44 0.97 -14.17 -11.57
CA ALA A 44 1.38 -15.38 -10.87
C ALA A 44 1.80 -16.50 -11.84
N SER A 45 1.10 -16.63 -12.97
CA SER A 45 1.46 -17.59 -14.02
C SER A 45 2.78 -17.23 -14.70
N GLU A 46 3.03 -15.95 -14.98
CA GLU A 46 4.27 -15.46 -15.60
C GLU A 46 5.48 -15.64 -14.66
N ASP A 47 5.27 -15.39 -13.37
CA ASP A 47 6.24 -15.59 -12.30
C ASP A 47 6.44 -17.06 -11.93
N GLN A 48 5.65 -17.97 -12.50
CA GLN A 48 5.63 -19.41 -12.19
C GLN A 48 5.45 -19.68 -10.70
N VAL A 49 4.54 -18.94 -10.06
CA VAL A 49 4.19 -19.11 -8.65
C VAL A 49 3.64 -20.52 -8.42
N GLU A 50 4.17 -21.20 -7.42
CA GLU A 50 3.77 -22.55 -7.07
C GLU A 50 2.31 -22.62 -6.63
N ASN A 51 1.63 -23.73 -6.96
CA ASN A 51 0.19 -23.86 -6.69
C ASN A 51 -0.16 -23.71 -5.20
N ALA A 52 0.74 -24.11 -4.30
CA ALA A 52 0.58 -23.97 -2.86
C ALA A 52 0.59 -22.50 -2.39
N GLU A 53 1.22 -21.61 -3.14
CA GLU A 53 1.39 -20.17 -2.81
C GLU A 53 0.44 -19.28 -3.61
N LEU A 54 -0.08 -19.78 -4.74
CA LEU A 54 -0.92 -19.05 -5.70
C LEU A 54 -2.07 -18.28 -5.04
N LYS A 55 -2.79 -18.89 -4.10
CA LYS A 55 -3.91 -18.23 -3.43
C LYS A 55 -3.47 -16.98 -2.66
N GLN A 56 -2.37 -17.08 -1.92
CA GLN A 56 -1.87 -15.98 -1.11
C GLN A 56 -1.27 -14.89 -2.00
N TYR A 57 -0.49 -15.27 -3.02
CA TYR A 57 0.06 -14.34 -4.00
C TYR A 57 -1.03 -13.50 -4.66
N VAL A 58 -2.12 -14.14 -5.13
CA VAL A 58 -3.21 -13.41 -5.79
C VAL A 58 -3.93 -12.47 -4.81
N LEU A 59 -4.14 -12.89 -3.56
CA LEU A 59 -4.74 -12.05 -2.53
C LEU A 59 -3.90 -10.81 -2.23
N ASP A 60 -2.58 -10.99 -2.07
CA ASP A 60 -1.65 -9.90 -1.77
C ASP A 60 -1.57 -8.93 -2.93
N CYS A 61 -1.40 -9.44 -4.16
CA CYS A 61 -1.40 -8.63 -5.37
C CYS A 61 -2.68 -7.80 -5.53
N VAL A 62 -3.87 -8.41 -5.31
CA VAL A 62 -5.13 -7.66 -5.37
C VAL A 62 -5.17 -6.58 -4.29
N ASN A 63 -4.75 -6.88 -3.06
CA ASN A 63 -4.77 -5.92 -1.97
C ASN A 63 -3.79 -4.76 -2.15
N ASP A 64 -2.62 -5.01 -2.74
CA ASP A 64 -1.67 -3.96 -3.11
C ASP A 64 -2.30 -3.01 -4.13
N GLN A 65 -2.92 -3.55 -5.18
CA GLN A 65 -3.59 -2.75 -6.20
C GLN A 65 -4.81 -1.97 -5.64
N LEU A 66 -5.62 -2.60 -4.79
CA LEU A 66 -6.73 -1.91 -4.12
C LEU A 66 -6.26 -0.74 -3.26
N THR A 67 -5.15 -0.94 -2.53
CA THR A 67 -4.57 0.11 -1.68
C THR A 67 -4.05 1.27 -2.53
N GLU A 68 -3.36 0.99 -3.64
CA GLU A 68 -2.92 2.01 -4.61
C GLU A 68 -4.08 2.79 -5.22
N MET A 69 -5.23 2.15 -5.41
CA MET A 69 -6.46 2.76 -5.90
C MET A 69 -7.26 3.50 -4.81
N GLY A 70 -6.85 3.43 -3.54
CA GLY A 70 -7.55 4.06 -2.42
C GLY A 70 -8.80 3.31 -1.96
N TYR A 71 -8.83 1.99 -2.10
CA TYR A 71 -9.87 1.11 -1.60
C TYR A 71 -9.42 0.32 -0.37
N LYS A 72 -10.39 -0.20 0.39
CA LYS A 72 -10.11 -1.17 1.45
C LYS A 72 -9.60 -2.49 0.88
N SER A 73 -8.62 -3.08 1.54
CA SER A 73 -8.21 -4.47 1.32
C SER A 73 -9.35 -5.45 1.63
N VAL A 74 -9.28 -6.64 1.02
CA VAL A 74 -10.20 -7.75 1.21
C VAL A 74 -9.51 -8.93 1.90
N THR A 75 -10.29 -9.77 2.56
CA THR A 75 -9.79 -10.99 3.22
C THR A 75 -9.76 -12.20 2.30
N GLU A 76 -10.52 -12.16 1.21
CA GLU A 76 -10.58 -13.22 0.21
C GLU A 76 -10.94 -12.64 -1.17
N VAL A 77 -10.54 -13.36 -2.20
CA VAL A 77 -10.85 -13.06 -3.61
C VAL A 77 -11.48 -14.32 -4.20
N ASN A 78 -12.78 -14.28 -4.48
CA ASN A 78 -13.57 -15.42 -4.99
C ASN A 78 -13.45 -15.57 -6.51
#